data_AF-A0A4R8TA91-F1
#
_entry.id   AF-A0A4R8TA91-F1
#
_cell.length_a   1.000
_cell.length_b   1.000
_cell.length_c   1.000
_cell.angle_alpha   90.00
_cell.angle_beta   90.00
_cell.angle_gamma   90.00
#
_symmetry.space_group_name_H-M   'P 1'
#
loop_
_entity.id
_entity.type
_entity.pdbx_description
1 polymer ?
#
loop_
_entity_poly.entity_id
_entity_poly.type
_entity_poly.pdbx_seq_one_letter_code
_entity_poly.pdbx_strand_id
1 'polypeptide(L)'
;MVRSRKLQRNKVQDDSAPWLKYFDTACTTFGILGATLAPASSHPPLQLPLLDPAFLQTLRHSENQTWVGCPAELLYFLSTINSLRSLSATAPERIQVIPELCHRLLDFCPATWAEDFPDRQHHESRSHLAHAYKAAVEIYTSHIIGASPGQHYLSQPFIDAAIRPAILHMLAISPEDFHIKSLVWPAFVTGAQSDSRELRQMVREVFQRIWVSSCCYNSKNAVGILEAIWARSSHEPWLEFVWQLEENWLFV
;
A
#
# COMPACT_ATOMS: atom_id res chain seq x y z
N MET A 1 61.17 26.59 13.86
CA MET A 1 60.40 25.70 14.74
C MET A 1 58.91 26.01 14.53
N VAL A 2 58.28 25.35 13.56
CA VAL A 2 56.90 25.62 13.12
C VAL A 2 55.95 24.81 13.99
N ARG A 3 55.15 25.48 14.84
CA ARG A 3 54.12 24.85 15.67
C ARG A 3 52.88 24.62 14.81
N SER A 4 52.64 23.34 14.50
CA SER A 4 51.50 22.82 13.75
C SER A 4 50.17 23.21 14.41
N ARG A 5 49.34 23.98 13.71
CA ARG A 5 47.94 24.21 14.07
C ARG A 5 47.15 22.96 13.69
N LYS A 6 46.77 22.15 14.68
CA LYS A 6 45.78 21.09 14.53
C LYS A 6 44.47 21.71 14.05
N LEU A 7 44.10 21.45 12.81
CA LEU A 7 42.73 21.62 12.30
C LEU A 7 41.81 20.71 13.12
N GLN A 8 41.12 21.30 14.09
CA GLN A 8 39.89 20.71 14.62
C GLN A 8 38.89 20.71 13.47
N ARG A 9 38.74 19.55 12.84
CA ARG A 9 37.66 19.26 11.90
C ARG A 9 36.37 19.32 12.72
N ASN A 10 35.72 20.49 12.73
CA ASN A 10 34.36 20.64 13.19
C ASN A 10 33.52 19.60 12.46
N LYS A 11 33.03 18.60 13.19
CA LYS A 11 31.99 17.70 12.74
C LYS A 11 30.75 18.59 12.67
N VAL A 12 30.50 19.18 11.50
CA VAL A 12 29.21 19.81 11.21
C VAL A 12 28.21 18.67 11.35
N GLN A 13 27.46 18.70 12.43
CA GLN A 13 26.35 17.80 12.65
C GLN A 13 25.32 18.22 11.60
N ASP A 14 25.18 17.38 10.58
CA ASP A 14 24.33 17.64 9.43
C ASP A 14 22.88 17.46 9.86
N ASP A 15 22.30 18.53 10.42
CA ASP A 15 20.89 18.59 10.82
C ASP A 15 19.93 18.43 9.62
N SER A 16 20.45 18.34 8.38
CA SER A 16 19.65 18.06 7.19
C SER A 16 19.37 16.56 6.97
N ALA A 17 20.14 15.66 7.58
CA ALA A 17 20.03 14.23 7.33
C ALA A 17 18.66 13.59 7.74
N PRO A 18 17.99 13.99 8.84
CA PRO A 18 16.75 13.34 9.26
C PRO A 18 15.54 13.67 8.37
N TRP A 19 15.41 14.93 7.92
CA TRP A 19 14.27 15.33 7.10
C TRP A 19 14.38 14.80 5.66
N LEU A 20 15.61 14.69 5.13
CA LEU A 20 15.88 14.04 3.84
C LEU A 20 15.44 12.58 3.89
N LYS A 21 15.82 11.86 4.94
CA LYS A 21 15.41 10.46 5.13
C LYS A 21 13.89 10.30 5.23
N TYR A 22 13.22 11.20 5.95
CA TYR A 22 11.76 11.23 6.02
C TYR A 22 11.13 11.49 4.64
N PHE A 23 11.66 12.46 3.90
CA PHE A 23 11.19 12.79 2.56
C PHE A 23 11.36 11.61 1.59
N ASP A 24 12.55 11.00 1.56
CA ASP A 24 12.85 9.85 0.70
C ASP A 24 11.94 8.66 1.00
N THR A 25 11.69 8.37 2.28
CA THR A 25 10.83 7.27 2.68
C THR A 25 9.35 7.54 2.40
N ALA A 26 8.89 8.78 2.56
CA ALA A 26 7.55 9.19 2.16
C ALA A 26 7.38 9.07 0.63
N CYS A 27 8.30 9.63 -0.16
CA CYS A 27 8.29 9.53 -1.62
C CYS A 27 8.36 8.09 -2.11
N THR A 28 9.15 7.23 -1.46
CA THR A 28 9.21 5.80 -1.77
C THR A 28 7.86 5.13 -1.51
N THR A 29 7.24 5.41 -0.37
CA THR A 29 5.95 4.81 0.00
C THR A 29 4.84 5.24 -0.95
N PHE A 30 4.72 6.55 -1.22
CA PHE A 30 3.76 7.06 -2.20
C PHE A 30 4.07 6.61 -3.62
N GLY A 31 5.34 6.47 -3.98
CA GLY A 31 5.77 5.92 -5.27
C GLY A 31 5.31 4.48 -5.45
N ILE A 32 5.46 3.62 -4.43
CA ILE A 32 5.01 2.23 -4.48
C ILE A 32 3.48 2.14 -4.58
N LEU A 33 2.76 2.87 -3.71
CA LEU A 33 1.29 2.86 -3.73
C LEU A 33 0.75 3.48 -5.02
N GLY A 34 1.31 4.59 -5.47
CA GLY A 34 0.93 5.28 -6.71
C GLY A 34 1.18 4.40 -7.94
N ALA A 35 2.30 3.69 -7.98
CA ALA A 35 2.60 2.75 -9.07
C ALA A 35 1.55 1.65 -9.23
N THR A 36 0.80 1.29 -8.17
CA THR A 36 -0.30 0.31 -8.30
C THR A 36 -1.44 0.82 -9.18
N LEU A 37 -1.62 2.14 -9.26
CA LEU A 37 -2.72 2.81 -9.97
C LEU A 37 -2.26 3.52 -11.24
N ALA A 38 -0.99 3.40 -11.61
CA ALA A 38 -0.43 3.93 -12.85
C ALA A 38 -0.13 2.79 -13.85
N PRO A 39 -0.16 3.05 -15.17
CA PRO A 39 0.29 2.09 -16.18
C PRO A 39 1.70 1.57 -15.93
N ALA A 40 1.96 0.31 -16.27
CA ALA A 40 3.28 -0.31 -16.11
C ALA A 40 4.37 0.38 -16.97
N SER A 41 3.98 1.03 -18.08
CA SER A 41 4.89 1.77 -18.97
C SER A 41 5.36 3.11 -18.42
N SER A 42 4.73 3.63 -17.36
CA SER A 42 4.99 4.97 -16.83
C SER A 42 6.20 5.03 -15.88
N HIS A 43 6.77 3.88 -15.50
CA HIS A 43 7.92 3.80 -14.61
C HIS A 43 9.03 2.98 -15.25
N PRO A 44 10.31 3.39 -15.09
CA PRO A 44 11.43 2.51 -15.44
C PRO A 44 11.25 1.18 -14.69
N PRO A 45 11.63 0.03 -15.28
CA PRO A 45 11.60 -1.23 -14.57
C PRO A 45 12.46 -1.08 -13.32
N LEU A 46 11.82 -0.93 -12.16
CA LEU A 46 12.50 -1.08 -10.89
C LEU A 46 13.08 -2.48 -10.94
N GLN A 47 14.42 -2.56 -10.81
CA GLN A 47 15.08 -3.83 -10.54
C GLN A 47 14.22 -4.52 -9.48
N LEU A 48 13.75 -5.74 -9.78
CA LEU A 48 12.94 -6.50 -8.83
C LEU A 48 13.64 -6.33 -7.48
N PRO A 49 12.97 -5.81 -6.43
CA PRO A 49 13.56 -5.69 -5.09
C PRO A 49 13.80 -7.06 -4.45
N LEU A 50 14.01 -8.08 -5.28
CA LEU A 50 13.88 -9.48 -5.02
C LEU A 50 14.84 -9.83 -3.91
N LEU A 51 14.25 -10.05 -2.75
CA LEU A 51 14.94 -10.44 -1.54
C LEU A 51 16.02 -9.46 -1.10
N ASP A 52 15.99 -8.17 -1.51
CA ASP A 52 16.92 -7.17 -0.96
C ASP A 52 16.51 -6.86 0.49
N PRO A 53 17.25 -7.39 1.49
CA PRO A 53 16.91 -7.16 2.88
C PRO A 53 17.15 -5.70 3.25
N ALA A 54 18.05 -4.99 2.56
CA ALA A 54 18.33 -3.58 2.81
C ALA A 54 17.13 -2.69 2.43
N PHE A 55 16.44 -3.01 1.33
CA PHE A 55 15.22 -2.32 0.95
C PHE A 55 14.11 -2.53 1.98
N LEU A 56 13.85 -3.77 2.41
CA LEU A 56 12.86 -4.04 3.46
C LEU A 56 13.20 -3.33 4.78
N GLN A 57 14.48 -3.29 5.17
CA GLN A 57 14.91 -2.53 6.35
C GLN A 57 14.67 -1.02 6.20
N THR A 58 14.82 -0.49 5.00
CA THR A 58 14.50 0.92 4.71
C THR A 58 13.00 1.19 4.87
N LEU A 59 12.15 0.28 4.40
CA LEU A 59 10.69 0.37 4.58
C LEU A 59 10.28 0.20 6.05
N ARG A 60 10.89 -0.72 6.80
CA ARG A 60 10.62 -0.85 8.25
C ARG A 60 10.96 0.42 9.02
N HIS A 61 12.02 1.11 8.61
CA HIS A 61 12.34 2.41 9.19
C HIS A 61 11.28 3.48 8.88
N SER A 62 10.60 3.37 7.72
CA SER A 62 9.54 4.30 7.32
C SER A 62 8.23 4.07 8.07
N GLU A 63 7.97 2.89 8.63
CA GLU A 63 6.74 2.61 9.39
C GLU A 63 6.57 3.53 10.60
N ASN A 64 7.68 3.87 11.26
CA ASN A 64 7.69 4.71 12.46
C ASN A 64 7.80 6.21 12.13
N GLN A 65 8.00 6.55 10.85
CA GLN A 65 8.27 7.93 10.41
C GLN A 65 7.17 8.47 9.53
N THR A 66 6.68 7.67 8.58
CA THR A 66 5.69 8.07 7.60
C THR A 66 4.28 7.88 8.13
N TRP A 67 3.39 8.77 7.74
CA TRP A 67 2.01 8.75 8.21
C TRP A 67 1.13 7.81 7.40
N VAL A 68 1.74 7.04 6.48
CA VAL A 68 1.04 6.12 5.58
C VAL A 68 0.66 4.85 6.32
N GLY A 69 1.36 4.47 7.40
CA GLY A 69 0.93 3.39 8.29
C GLY A 69 0.81 2.00 7.64
N CYS A 70 1.27 1.84 6.39
CA CYS A 70 1.31 0.55 5.70
C CYS A 70 2.43 -0.31 6.33
N PRO A 71 2.15 -1.58 6.67
CA PRO A 71 3.20 -2.52 7.05
C PRO A 71 4.29 -2.64 5.97
N ALA A 72 5.56 -2.56 6.36
CA ALA A 72 6.69 -2.57 5.46
C ALA A 72 6.76 -3.85 4.64
N GLU A 73 6.41 -5.00 5.22
CA GLU A 73 6.31 -6.27 4.50
C GLU A 73 5.27 -6.19 3.38
N LEU A 74 4.10 -5.63 3.65
CA LEU A 74 3.04 -5.46 2.65
C LEU A 74 3.45 -4.46 1.57
N LEU A 75 4.10 -3.36 1.95
CA LEU A 75 4.64 -2.37 1.01
C LEU A 75 5.75 -2.96 0.13
N TYR A 76 6.60 -3.81 0.71
CA TYR A 76 7.62 -4.58 0.01
C TYR A 76 7.00 -5.56 -1.00
N PHE A 77 5.93 -6.26 -0.61
CA PHE A 77 5.17 -7.13 -1.50
C PHE A 77 4.57 -6.33 -2.66
N LEU A 78 3.94 -5.18 -2.40
CA LEU A 78 3.42 -4.30 -3.44
C LEU A 78 4.51 -3.86 -4.43
N SER A 79 5.68 -3.46 -3.94
CA SER A 79 6.80 -3.10 -4.79
C SER A 79 7.24 -4.27 -5.69
N THR A 80 7.26 -5.48 -5.13
CA THR A 80 7.59 -6.70 -5.90
C THR A 80 6.53 -6.99 -6.96
N ILE A 81 5.25 -6.94 -6.60
CA ILE A 81 4.11 -7.14 -7.50
C ILE A 81 4.14 -6.12 -8.64
N ASN A 82 4.45 -4.86 -8.34
CA ASN A 82 4.59 -3.81 -9.35
C ASN A 82 5.67 -4.14 -10.38
N SER A 83 6.85 -4.61 -9.94
CA SER A 83 7.91 -5.05 -10.87
C SER A 83 7.52 -6.29 -11.71
N LEU A 84 6.64 -7.16 -11.20
CA LEU A 84 6.15 -8.32 -11.98
C LEU A 84 5.24 -7.90 -13.15
N ARG A 85 4.63 -6.72 -13.12
CA ARG A 85 3.71 -6.23 -14.17
C ARG A 85 4.41 -6.04 -15.53
N SER A 86 5.69 -5.68 -15.52
CA SER A 86 6.48 -5.52 -16.74
C SER A 86 7.06 -6.83 -17.28
N LEU A 87 6.95 -7.92 -16.53
CA LEU A 87 7.47 -9.23 -16.93
C LEU A 87 6.41 -10.05 -17.64
N SER A 88 6.84 -10.74 -18.71
CA SER A 88 6.02 -11.76 -19.37
C SER A 88 5.56 -12.82 -18.37
N ALA A 89 4.34 -13.34 -18.55
CA ALA A 89 3.80 -14.45 -17.75
C ALA A 89 4.70 -15.70 -17.77
N THR A 90 5.49 -15.89 -18.83
CA THR A 90 6.42 -17.02 -19.01
C THR A 90 7.85 -16.71 -18.53
N ALA A 91 8.12 -15.52 -17.99
CA ALA A 91 9.45 -15.15 -17.51
C ALA A 91 9.85 -16.03 -16.31
N PRO A 92 11.02 -16.69 -16.32
CA PRO A 92 11.47 -17.54 -15.21
C PRO A 92 11.50 -16.81 -13.87
N GLU A 93 11.91 -15.54 -13.87
CA GLU A 93 11.97 -14.67 -12.69
C GLU A 93 10.57 -14.51 -12.06
N ARG A 94 9.54 -14.34 -12.90
CA ARG A 94 8.15 -14.22 -12.43
C ARG A 94 7.66 -15.53 -11.83
N ILE A 95 7.89 -16.65 -12.52
CA ILE A 95 7.44 -17.98 -12.08
C ILE A 95 8.08 -18.38 -10.73
N GLN A 96 9.36 -18.06 -10.54
CA GLN A 96 10.10 -18.41 -9.32
C GLN A 96 9.66 -17.58 -8.09
N VAL A 97 9.24 -16.34 -8.30
CA VAL A 97 8.95 -15.38 -7.21
C VAL A 97 7.54 -15.53 -6.66
N ILE A 98 6.57 -15.84 -7.52
CA ILE A 98 5.15 -15.89 -7.17
C ILE A 98 4.87 -16.82 -5.97
N PRO A 99 5.39 -18.06 -5.91
CA PRO A 99 5.07 -18.97 -4.80
C PRO A 99 5.50 -18.42 -3.43
N GLU A 100 6.73 -17.91 -3.33
CA GLU A 100 7.28 -17.35 -2.09
C GLU A 100 6.57 -16.06 -1.69
N LEU A 101 6.27 -15.19 -2.67
CA LEU A 101 5.48 -13.98 -2.44
C LEU A 101 4.09 -14.32 -1.89
N CYS A 102 3.39 -15.27 -2.52
CA CYS A 102 2.06 -15.70 -2.08
C CYS A 102 2.09 -16.33 -0.70
N HIS A 103 3.09 -17.16 -0.42
CA HIS A 103 3.27 -17.79 0.89
C HIS A 103 3.47 -16.74 1.98
N ARG A 104 4.39 -15.78 1.79
CA ARG A 104 4.65 -14.73 2.78
C ARG A 104 3.49 -13.76 2.95
N LEU A 105 2.75 -13.43 1.89
CA LEU A 105 1.55 -12.60 1.99
C LEU A 105 0.46 -13.32 2.79
N LEU A 106 0.26 -14.62 2.55
CA LEU A 106 -0.70 -15.43 3.30
C LEU A 106 -0.33 -15.51 4.79
N ASP A 107 0.95 -15.74 5.08
CA ASP A 107 1.49 -15.91 6.44
C ASP A 107 1.62 -14.59 7.24
N PHE A 108 1.59 -13.43 6.56
CA PHE A 108 1.61 -12.13 7.23
C PHE A 108 0.48 -12.03 8.27
N CYS A 109 0.87 -11.75 9.53
CA CYS A 109 -0.02 -11.63 10.67
C CYS A 109 -0.20 -10.15 11.07
N PRO A 110 -1.36 -9.54 10.77
CA PRO A 110 -1.63 -8.15 11.14
C PRO A 110 -1.51 -7.85 12.64
N ALA A 111 -1.95 -8.79 13.49
CA ALA A 111 -1.90 -8.60 14.94
C ALA A 111 -0.47 -8.57 15.47
N THR A 112 0.38 -9.51 15.03
CA THR A 112 1.80 -9.53 15.40
C THR A 112 2.54 -8.28 14.93
N TRP A 113 2.25 -7.80 13.72
CA TRP A 113 2.82 -6.54 13.22
C TRP A 113 2.38 -5.33 14.06
N ALA A 114 1.14 -5.31 14.52
CA ALA A 114 0.62 -4.21 15.33
C ALA A 114 1.23 -4.19 16.74
N GLU A 115 1.46 -5.36 17.34
CA GLU A 115 2.06 -5.52 18.67
C GLU A 115 3.54 -5.12 18.73
N ASP A 116 4.26 -5.17 17.59
CA ASP A 116 5.66 -4.73 17.49
C ASP A 116 5.82 -3.21 17.60
N PHE A 117 4.72 -2.45 17.66
CA PHE A 117 4.77 -1.02 17.85
C PHE A 117 5.05 -0.63 19.31
N PRO A 118 5.93 0.36 19.60
CA PRO A 118 6.26 0.73 20.98
C PRO A 118 5.07 1.21 21.82
N ASP A 119 4.09 1.84 21.18
CA ASP A 119 2.94 2.44 21.87
C ASP A 119 1.70 1.54 21.82
N ARG A 120 1.38 0.96 22.97
CA ARG A 120 0.26 0.02 23.15
C ARG A 120 -1.11 0.65 22.85
N GLN A 121 -1.25 1.97 23.01
CA GLN A 121 -2.53 2.63 22.76
C GLN A 121 -2.95 2.56 21.28
N HIS A 122 -1.99 2.31 20.39
CA HIS A 122 -2.22 2.22 18.95
C HIS A 122 -2.24 0.77 18.44
N HIS A 123 -2.09 -0.25 19.29
CA HIS A 123 -2.05 -1.65 18.86
C HIS A 123 -3.35 -2.08 18.18
N GLU A 124 -4.51 -1.71 18.74
CA GLU A 124 -5.81 -2.07 18.16
C GLU A 124 -6.01 -1.41 16.79
N SER A 125 -5.85 -0.09 16.70
CA SER A 125 -6.03 0.63 15.43
C SER A 125 -5.01 0.23 14.37
N ARG A 126 -3.75 -0.04 14.76
CA ARG A 126 -2.74 -0.63 13.86
C ARG A 126 -3.12 -2.03 13.39
N SER A 127 -3.67 -2.86 14.25
CA SER A 127 -4.14 -4.20 13.86
C SER A 127 -5.24 -4.09 12.81
N HIS A 128 -6.26 -3.23 13.04
CA HIS A 128 -7.29 -2.96 12.03
C HIS A 128 -6.71 -2.43 10.72
N LEU A 129 -5.76 -1.50 10.79
CA LEU A 129 -5.09 -0.94 9.62
C LEU A 129 -4.35 -2.00 8.81
N ALA A 130 -3.59 -2.87 9.49
CA ALA A 130 -2.86 -3.95 8.84
C ALA A 130 -3.77 -5.01 8.22
N HIS A 131 -4.94 -5.30 8.81
CA HIS A 131 -5.95 -6.16 8.17
C HIS A 131 -6.49 -5.52 6.88
N ALA A 132 -6.80 -4.23 6.92
CA ALA A 132 -7.27 -3.50 5.74
C ALA A 132 -6.22 -3.48 4.62
N TYR A 133 -4.96 -3.21 4.95
CA TYR A 133 -3.86 -3.27 3.99
C TYR A 133 -3.65 -4.68 3.44
N LYS A 134 -3.64 -5.72 4.29
CA LYS A 134 -3.42 -7.10 3.84
C LYS A 134 -4.46 -7.48 2.78
N ALA A 135 -5.74 -7.26 3.07
CA ALA A 135 -6.82 -7.56 2.14
C ALA A 135 -6.71 -6.76 0.83
N ALA A 136 -6.38 -5.47 0.90
CA ALA A 136 -6.19 -4.65 -0.28
C ALA A 136 -4.97 -5.11 -1.13
N VAL A 137 -3.87 -5.54 -0.49
CA VAL A 137 -2.73 -6.14 -1.18
C VAL A 137 -3.13 -7.45 -1.83
N GLU A 138 -3.89 -8.32 -1.17
CA GLU A 138 -4.41 -9.57 -1.74
C GLU A 138 -5.30 -9.32 -2.96
N ILE A 139 -6.24 -8.36 -2.88
CA ILE A 139 -7.06 -7.92 -4.01
C ILE A 139 -6.17 -7.46 -5.18
N TYR A 140 -5.22 -6.56 -4.93
CA TYR A 140 -4.33 -6.09 -5.99
C TYR A 140 -3.50 -7.25 -6.59
N THR A 141 -3.01 -8.15 -5.73
CA THR A 141 -2.24 -9.34 -6.13
C THR A 141 -3.07 -10.26 -7.04
N SER A 142 -4.36 -10.47 -6.75
CA SER A 142 -5.22 -11.31 -7.59
C SER A 142 -5.41 -10.73 -8.98
N HIS A 143 -5.41 -9.41 -9.16
CA HIS A 143 -5.48 -8.76 -10.48
C HIS A 143 -4.19 -8.92 -11.29
N ILE A 144 -3.01 -8.93 -10.63
CA ILE A 144 -1.73 -8.99 -11.34
C ILE A 144 -1.26 -10.42 -11.60
N ILE A 145 -1.44 -11.31 -10.63
CA ILE A 145 -0.90 -12.68 -10.65
C ILE A 145 -2.01 -13.71 -10.83
N GLY A 146 -3.18 -13.48 -10.22
CA GLY A 146 -4.28 -14.44 -10.19
C GLY A 146 -4.03 -15.65 -9.29
N ALA A 147 -5.04 -16.51 -9.17
CA ALA A 147 -4.93 -17.77 -8.46
C ALA A 147 -4.14 -18.81 -9.27
N SER A 148 -3.31 -19.60 -8.61
CA SER A 148 -2.72 -20.79 -9.24
C SER A 148 -3.80 -21.86 -9.48
N PRO A 149 -3.71 -22.66 -10.56
CA PRO A 149 -4.68 -23.72 -10.82
C PRO A 149 -4.88 -24.65 -9.62
N GLY A 150 -6.13 -24.79 -9.17
CA GLY A 150 -6.49 -25.64 -8.02
C GLY A 150 -6.22 -25.03 -6.64
N GLN A 151 -5.76 -23.78 -6.55
CA GLN A 151 -5.58 -23.08 -5.28
C GLN A 151 -6.75 -22.14 -4.98
N HIS A 152 -7.18 -22.12 -3.72
CA HIS A 152 -8.23 -21.20 -3.26
C HIS A 152 -7.70 -19.77 -3.04
N TYR A 153 -6.44 -19.63 -2.62
CA TYR A 153 -5.84 -18.33 -2.35
C TYR A 153 -5.78 -17.46 -3.62
N LEU A 154 -6.14 -16.18 -3.49
CA LEU A 154 -6.29 -15.21 -4.59
C LEU A 154 -7.36 -15.56 -5.66
N SER A 155 -8.18 -16.59 -5.43
CA SER A 155 -9.34 -16.87 -6.30
C SER A 155 -10.45 -15.85 -6.06
N GLN A 156 -11.37 -15.71 -7.02
CA GLN A 156 -12.50 -14.78 -6.87
C GLN A 156 -13.31 -15.02 -5.58
N PRO A 157 -13.69 -16.26 -5.21
CA PRO A 157 -14.39 -16.50 -3.93
C PRO A 157 -13.58 -16.10 -2.69
N PHE A 158 -12.26 -16.28 -2.71
CA PHE A 158 -11.39 -15.86 -1.62
C PHE A 158 -11.40 -14.33 -1.47
N ILE A 159 -11.26 -13.63 -2.60
CA ILE A 159 -11.27 -12.17 -2.63
C ILE A 159 -12.63 -11.62 -2.19
N ASP A 160 -13.74 -12.15 -2.73
CA ASP A 160 -15.09 -11.72 -2.37
C ASP A 160 -15.36 -11.88 -0.86
N ALA A 161 -14.86 -12.95 -0.25
CA ALA A 161 -14.97 -13.20 1.19
C ALA A 161 -14.16 -12.20 2.03
N ALA A 162 -13.07 -11.64 1.50
CA ALA A 162 -12.18 -10.72 2.21
C ALA A 162 -12.68 -9.25 2.22
N ILE A 163 -13.52 -8.84 1.25
CA ILE A 163 -13.94 -7.44 1.07
C ILE A 163 -14.69 -6.90 2.30
N ARG A 164 -15.74 -7.60 2.75
CA ARG A 164 -16.56 -7.11 3.88
C ARG A 164 -15.73 -7.01 5.18
N PRO A 165 -14.97 -8.04 5.60
CA PRO A 165 -14.06 -7.93 6.73
C PRO A 165 -13.09 -6.75 6.62
N ALA A 166 -12.49 -6.53 5.45
CA ALA A 166 -11.57 -5.41 5.23
C ALA A 166 -12.25 -4.05 5.51
N ILE A 167 -13.46 -3.84 4.99
CA ILE A 167 -14.22 -2.61 5.24
C ILE A 167 -14.60 -2.46 6.71
N LEU A 168 -14.97 -3.56 7.38
CA LEU A 168 -15.26 -3.53 8.82
C LEU A 168 -14.04 -3.15 9.66
N HIS A 169 -12.84 -3.65 9.32
CA HIS A 169 -11.61 -3.20 9.98
C HIS A 169 -11.35 -1.70 9.74
N MET A 170 -11.58 -1.19 8.53
CA MET A 170 -11.44 0.25 8.26
C MET A 170 -12.43 1.09 9.09
N LEU A 171 -13.68 0.64 9.24
CA LEU A 171 -14.71 1.32 10.04
C LEU A 171 -14.51 1.19 11.55
N ALA A 172 -13.70 0.23 12.02
CA ALA A 172 -13.35 0.09 13.43
C ALA A 172 -12.31 1.14 13.88
N ILE A 173 -11.58 1.75 12.95
CA ILE A 173 -10.62 2.81 13.27
C ILE A 173 -11.39 4.12 13.54
N SER A 174 -11.09 4.76 14.67
CA SER A 174 -11.72 6.03 15.05
C SER A 174 -11.39 7.11 14.02
N PRO A 175 -12.35 7.98 13.65
CA PRO A 175 -12.07 9.14 12.81
C PRO A 175 -10.96 10.04 13.36
N GLU A 176 -10.77 10.08 14.67
CA GLU A 176 -9.76 10.85 15.39
C GLU A 176 -8.39 10.13 15.49
N ASP A 177 -8.31 8.86 15.07
CA ASP A 177 -7.05 8.13 15.06
C ASP A 177 -6.07 8.73 14.05
N PHE A 178 -4.81 8.82 14.44
CA PHE A 178 -3.73 9.35 13.61
C PHE A 178 -3.58 8.66 12.24
N HIS A 179 -3.97 7.38 12.16
CA HIS A 179 -3.86 6.56 10.96
C HIS A 179 -5.08 6.65 10.05
N ILE A 180 -6.10 7.46 10.33
CA ILE A 180 -7.32 7.52 9.50
C ILE A 180 -7.01 7.80 8.02
N LYS A 181 -6.04 8.69 7.74
CA LYS A 181 -5.60 9.02 6.38
C LYS A 181 -4.83 7.89 5.67
N SER A 182 -4.27 6.95 6.42
CA SER A 182 -3.63 5.75 5.89
C SER A 182 -4.61 4.85 5.15
N LEU A 183 -5.92 5.00 5.42
CA LEU A 183 -6.96 4.19 4.80
C LEU A 183 -7.26 4.52 3.34
N VAL A 184 -6.74 5.63 2.80
CA VAL A 184 -7.07 6.10 1.45
C VAL A 184 -6.82 5.02 0.38
N TRP A 185 -5.64 4.40 0.38
CA TRP A 185 -5.31 3.35 -0.57
C TRP A 185 -6.09 2.04 -0.36
N PRO A 186 -6.11 1.42 0.85
CA PRO A 186 -6.86 0.19 1.04
C PRO A 186 -8.38 0.37 0.85
N ALA A 187 -8.94 1.52 1.21
CA ALA A 187 -10.35 1.85 0.97
C ALA A 187 -10.65 1.97 -0.53
N PHE A 188 -9.74 2.56 -1.31
CA PHE A 188 -9.90 2.65 -2.75
C PHE A 188 -9.88 1.28 -3.40
N VAL A 189 -8.86 0.47 -3.14
CA VAL A 189 -8.71 -0.87 -3.75
C VAL A 189 -9.88 -1.78 -3.38
N THR A 190 -10.26 -1.80 -2.10
CA THR A 190 -11.40 -2.60 -1.62
C THR A 190 -12.73 -2.09 -2.19
N GLY A 191 -12.88 -0.77 -2.30
CA GLY A 191 -14.05 -0.14 -2.90
C GLY A 191 -14.20 -0.43 -4.39
N ALA A 192 -13.10 -0.41 -5.13
CA ALA A 192 -13.08 -0.68 -6.56
C ALA A 192 -13.47 -2.14 -6.85
N GLN A 193 -13.11 -3.07 -5.96
CA GLN A 193 -13.51 -4.48 -6.03
C GLN A 193 -14.96 -4.74 -5.55
N SER A 194 -15.61 -3.77 -4.90
CA SER A 194 -16.93 -3.97 -4.29
C SER A 194 -18.09 -3.91 -5.29
N ASP A 195 -18.82 -5.01 -5.44
CA ASP A 195 -19.95 -5.09 -6.38
C ASP A 195 -21.31 -4.72 -5.77
N SER A 196 -21.50 -4.94 -4.47
CA SER A 196 -22.80 -4.72 -3.84
C SER A 196 -23.01 -3.26 -3.40
N ARG A 197 -24.25 -2.77 -3.52
CA ARG A 197 -24.63 -1.43 -3.06
C ARG A 197 -24.33 -1.19 -1.58
N GLU A 198 -24.48 -2.23 -0.75
CA GLU A 198 -24.18 -2.17 0.68
C GLU A 198 -22.69 -1.87 0.93
N LEU A 199 -21.79 -2.66 0.33
CA LEU A 199 -20.34 -2.49 0.50
C LEU A 199 -19.87 -1.15 -0.04
N ARG A 200 -20.40 -0.72 -1.20
CA ARG A 200 -20.14 0.61 -1.76
C ARG A 200 -20.54 1.72 -0.81
N GLN A 201 -21.68 1.58 -0.12
CA GLN A 201 -22.12 2.56 0.89
C GLN A 201 -21.19 2.59 2.12
N MET A 202 -20.73 1.43 2.59
CA MET A 202 -19.77 1.35 3.69
C MET A 202 -18.42 1.99 3.31
N VAL A 203 -17.96 1.81 2.07
CA VAL A 203 -16.73 2.44 1.56
C VAL A 203 -16.89 3.96 1.50
N ARG A 204 -18.05 4.49 1.08
CA ARG A 204 -18.32 5.93 1.15
C ARG A 204 -18.21 6.45 2.58
N GLU A 205 -18.70 5.70 3.55
CA GLU A 205 -18.58 6.06 4.96
C GLU A 205 -17.12 6.12 5.41
N VAL A 206 -16.29 5.14 5.01
CA VAL A 206 -14.83 5.20 5.26
C VAL A 206 -14.24 6.49 4.70
N PHE A 207 -14.49 6.82 3.42
CA PHE A 207 -13.97 8.06 2.83
C PHE A 207 -14.54 9.33 3.46
N GLN A 208 -15.78 9.32 3.91
CA GLN A 208 -16.36 10.43 4.65
C GLN A 208 -15.64 10.66 5.98
N ARG A 209 -15.30 9.60 6.72
CA ARG A 209 -14.51 9.69 7.97
C ARG A 209 -13.10 10.23 7.70
N ILE A 210 -12.45 9.77 6.63
CA ILE A 210 -11.14 10.30 6.20
C ILE A 210 -11.26 11.80 5.90
N TRP A 211 -12.25 12.22 5.11
CA TRP A 211 -12.45 13.61 4.72
C TRP A 211 -12.69 14.52 5.93
N VAL A 212 -13.60 14.14 6.83
CA VAL A 212 -13.98 14.97 7.98
C VAL A 212 -12.79 15.19 8.93
N SER A 213 -11.95 14.18 9.12
CA SER A 213 -10.81 14.26 10.03
C SER A 213 -9.60 14.98 9.44
N SER A 214 -9.32 14.73 8.15
CA SER A 214 -8.04 15.14 7.56
C SER A 214 -8.15 16.25 6.51
N CYS A 215 -9.35 16.51 5.97
CA CYS A 215 -9.56 17.33 4.77
C CYS A 215 -8.68 16.91 3.58
N CYS A 216 -8.19 15.65 3.55
CA CYS A 216 -7.35 15.16 2.46
C CYS A 216 -8.15 15.15 1.15
N TYR A 217 -7.79 16.01 0.20
CA TYR A 217 -8.48 16.14 -1.09
C TYR A 217 -8.54 14.83 -1.87
N ASN A 218 -7.54 13.97 -1.67
CA ASN A 218 -7.38 12.65 -2.26
C ASN A 218 -8.57 11.73 -1.95
N SER A 219 -9.22 11.93 -0.80
CA SER A 219 -10.45 11.20 -0.45
C SER A 219 -11.63 11.55 -1.36
N LYS A 220 -11.76 12.82 -1.78
CA LYS A 220 -12.82 13.25 -2.71
C LYS A 220 -12.57 12.71 -4.11
N ASN A 221 -11.33 12.83 -4.60
CA ASN A 221 -10.95 12.29 -5.90
C ASN A 221 -11.18 10.78 -5.95
N ALA A 222 -10.77 10.06 -4.90
CA ALA A 222 -10.97 8.62 -4.80
C ALA A 222 -12.44 8.22 -4.88
N VAL A 223 -13.32 8.91 -4.14
CA VAL A 223 -14.77 8.67 -4.24
C VAL A 223 -15.27 8.94 -5.65
N GLY A 224 -14.86 10.05 -6.29
CA GLY A 224 -15.26 10.36 -7.67
C GLY A 224 -14.87 9.27 -8.67
N ILE A 225 -13.66 8.72 -8.56
CA ILE A 225 -13.22 7.60 -9.41
C ILE A 225 -13.99 6.31 -9.07
N LEU A 226 -14.26 6.04 -7.80
CA LEU A 226 -15.09 4.90 -7.40
C LEU A 226 -16.51 5.00 -7.97
N GLU A 227 -17.13 6.18 -8.00
CA GLU A 227 -18.42 6.37 -8.68
C GLU A 227 -18.36 5.97 -10.14
N ALA A 228 -17.32 6.42 -10.85
CA ALA A 228 -17.13 6.09 -12.24
C ALA A 228 -16.93 4.59 -12.43
N ILE A 229 -16.16 3.93 -11.54
CA ILE A 229 -16.00 2.47 -11.52
C ILE A 229 -17.36 1.78 -11.34
N TRP A 230 -18.12 2.21 -10.34
CA TRP A 230 -19.40 1.59 -9.95
C TRP A 230 -20.54 1.81 -10.95
N ALA A 231 -20.46 2.88 -11.75
CA ALA A 231 -21.41 3.21 -12.81
C ALA A 231 -21.14 2.46 -14.12
N ARG A 232 -19.94 1.88 -14.29
CA ARG A 232 -19.62 1.07 -15.48
C ARG A 232 -20.46 -0.20 -15.51
N SER A 233 -20.95 -0.51 -16.70
CA SER A 233 -21.58 -1.78 -17.06
C SER A 233 -20.62 -2.74 -17.78
N SER A 234 -19.35 -2.36 -17.92
CA SER A 234 -18.30 -3.15 -18.58
C SER A 234 -17.77 -4.26 -17.67
N HIS A 235 -17.42 -5.40 -18.26
CA HIS A 235 -16.73 -6.51 -17.60
C HIS A 235 -15.21 -6.31 -17.50
N GLU A 236 -14.67 -5.23 -18.08
CA GLU A 236 -13.25 -4.91 -17.99
C GLU A 236 -12.82 -4.68 -16.53
N PRO A 237 -11.65 -5.19 -16.11
CA PRO A 237 -11.12 -4.98 -14.77
C PRO A 237 -11.05 -3.48 -14.43
N TRP A 238 -11.48 -3.10 -13.22
CA TRP A 238 -11.43 -1.70 -12.77
C TRP A 238 -10.02 -1.12 -12.82
N LEU A 239 -9.00 -1.96 -12.71
CA LEU A 239 -7.60 -1.56 -12.72
C LEU A 239 -7.15 -1.05 -14.10
N GLU A 240 -7.64 -1.65 -15.19
CA GLU A 240 -7.38 -1.18 -16.55
C GLU A 240 -8.02 0.19 -16.80
N PHE A 241 -9.24 0.40 -16.30
CA PHE A 241 -9.89 1.71 -16.33
C PHE A 241 -9.06 2.76 -15.62
N VAL A 242 -8.58 2.45 -14.41
CA VAL A 242 -7.76 3.38 -13.62
C VAL A 242 -6.46 3.72 -14.33
N TRP A 243 -5.81 2.75 -14.99
CA TRP A 243 -4.58 2.99 -15.74
C TRP A 243 -4.78 3.86 -16.99
N GLN A 244 -5.99 3.91 -17.55
CA GLN A 244 -6.30 4.80 -18.67
C GLN A 244 -6.52 6.26 -18.24
N LEU A 245 -6.63 6.54 -16.93
CA LEU A 245 -6.73 7.90 -16.43
C LEU A 245 -5.35 8.57 -16.53
N GLU A 246 -5.26 9.69 -17.24
CA GLU A 246 -3.99 10.38 -17.51
C GLU A 246 -3.40 11.11 -16.28
N GLU A 247 -4.15 11.25 -15.18
CA GLU A 247 -3.75 12.03 -14.00
C GLU A 247 -3.40 11.18 -12.77
N ASN A 248 -2.43 11.62 -11.97
CA ASN A 248 -2.10 11.04 -10.65
C ASN A 248 -3.18 11.38 -9.61
N TRP A 249 -4.39 10.84 -9.77
CA TRP A 249 -5.58 11.34 -9.06
C TRP A 249 -5.64 11.00 -7.55
N LEU A 250 -4.89 10.00 -7.06
CA LEU A 250 -4.94 9.55 -5.65
C LEU A 250 -3.86 10.15 -4.74
N PHE A 251 -2.70 10.57 -5.25
CA PHE A 251 -1.56 11.00 -4.43
C PHE A 251 -0.94 12.34 -4.87
N VAL A 252 -1.73 13.18 -5.54
CA VAL A 252 -1.42 14.61 -5.78
C VAL A 252 -1.75 15.43 -4.54
#